data_AF-A0A938H0X2-F1
#
_entry.id   AF-A0A938H0X2-F1
#
_cell.length_a   1.000
_cell.length_b   1.000
_cell.length_c   1.000
_cell.angle_alpha   90.00
_cell.angle_beta   90.00
_cell.angle_gamma   90.00
#
_symmetry.space_group_name_H-M   'P 1'
#
loop_
_entity.id
_entity.type
_entity.pdbx_description
1 polymer ?
#
loop_
_entity_poly.entity_id
_entity_poly.type
_entity_poly.pdbx_seq_one_letter_code
_entity_poly.pdbx_strand_id
1 'polypeptide(L)'
;MQRCAGPACRIRRRLSASAPVETPGVDPAAEVALAALAGRYRLSSGESLLEASHRQPLLLVFLRHFGCTFTRQILRGLEDLEREAVARGARIVIVHLSAESSGNRHLSGHREIARIADPDRALYRAFGLGRGGFLELFGPRVVWFGLLALLKGCGVGHLAGDGRQMPGAFLFQNGRIVAAQRARTAADMPEIPRLFDAASPRIRS
;
A
#
# COMPACT_ATOMS: atom_id res chain seq x y z
N MET A 1 15.47 24.15 24.56
CA MET A 1 15.49 23.01 23.60
C MET A 1 16.72 23.15 22.70
N GLN A 2 17.87 22.60 23.10
CA GLN A 2 19.12 22.67 22.33
C GLN A 2 19.17 21.60 21.24
N ARG A 3 19.44 22.01 19.99
CA ARG A 3 19.59 21.12 18.84
C ARG A 3 20.97 20.48 18.89
N CYS A 4 21.05 19.18 19.16
CA CYS A 4 22.30 18.42 19.04
C CYS A 4 22.75 18.32 17.57
N ALA A 5 23.87 18.96 17.23
CA ALA A 5 24.43 19.07 15.88
C ALA A 5 25.66 18.16 15.64
N GLY A 6 25.72 16.99 16.27
CA GLY A 6 26.86 16.06 16.15
C GLY A 6 26.85 15.18 14.89
N PRO A 7 28.00 14.62 14.47
CA PRO A 7 28.13 13.77 13.28
C PRO A 7 27.27 12.49 13.34
N ALA A 8 27.05 11.91 14.53
CA ALA A 8 26.12 10.80 14.74
C ALA A 8 24.65 11.14 14.43
N CYS A 9 24.24 12.41 14.62
CA CYS A 9 22.92 12.92 14.27
C CYS A 9 22.75 13.05 12.74
N ARG A 10 23.82 13.43 12.03
CA ARG A 10 23.84 13.47 10.56
C ARG A 10 23.80 12.07 9.94
N ILE A 11 24.43 11.07 10.56
CA ILE A 11 24.40 9.68 10.10
C ILE A 11 22.98 9.08 10.24
N ARG A 12 22.29 9.32 11.35
CA ARG A 12 20.88 8.88 11.51
C ARG A 12 19.92 9.52 10.50
N ARG A 13 20.12 10.80 10.15
CA ARG A 13 19.30 11.46 9.10
C ARG A 13 19.51 10.88 7.70
N ARG A 14 20.69 10.34 7.38
CA ARG A 14 20.98 9.75 6.06
C ARG A 14 20.46 8.33 5.88
N LEU A 15 20.31 7.57 6.97
CA LEU A 15 19.87 6.17 6.95
C LEU A 15 18.34 5.99 7.06
N SER A 16 17.60 7.08 7.24
CA SER A 16 16.14 7.10 7.37
C SER A 16 15.53 8.17 6.46
N ALA A 17 16.00 8.24 5.21
CA ALA A 17 15.29 8.98 4.20
C ALA A 17 14.11 8.10 3.74
N SER A 18 12.97 8.30 4.38
CA SER A 18 11.69 7.74 3.97
C SER A 18 11.41 8.10 2.50
N ALA A 19 10.76 7.17 1.79
CA ALA A 19 10.42 7.38 0.39
C ALA A 19 9.59 8.66 0.18
N PRO A 20 9.76 9.35 -0.96
CA PRO A 20 8.96 10.53 -1.27
C PRO A 20 7.48 10.18 -1.34
N VAL A 21 6.65 11.14 -0.94
CA VAL A 21 5.20 11.11 -1.14
C VAL A 21 4.85 11.89 -2.39
N GLU A 22 4.09 11.27 -3.28
CA GLU A 22 3.74 11.81 -4.59
C GLU A 22 2.22 11.74 -4.79
N THR A 23 1.66 12.73 -5.47
CA THR A 23 0.30 12.66 -6.05
C THR A 23 0.42 12.00 -7.43
N PRO A 24 -0.25 10.85 -7.67
CA PRO A 24 -0.18 10.21 -8.97
C PRO A 24 -0.75 11.11 -10.07
N GLY A 25 -0.17 11.04 -11.28
CA GLY A 25 -0.77 11.65 -12.46
C GLY A 25 -2.10 10.98 -12.80
N VAL A 26 -3.06 11.77 -13.32
CA VAL A 26 -4.41 11.31 -13.65
C VAL A 26 -4.41 10.66 -15.04
N ASP A 27 -4.44 9.33 -15.08
CA ASP A 27 -4.82 8.56 -16.29
C ASP A 27 -6.22 7.97 -16.06
N PRO A 28 -7.26 8.50 -16.75
CA PRO A 28 -8.64 8.05 -16.56
C PRO A 28 -8.85 6.55 -16.81
N ALA A 29 -8.11 5.96 -17.76
CA ALA A 29 -8.24 4.53 -18.07
C ALA A 29 -7.66 3.66 -16.95
N ALA A 30 -6.52 4.09 -16.39
CA ALA A 30 -5.91 3.40 -15.25
C ALA A 30 -6.78 3.50 -13.99
N GLU A 31 -7.45 4.63 -13.75
CA GLU A 31 -8.37 4.79 -12.62
C GLU A 31 -9.59 3.89 -12.73
N VAL A 32 -10.20 3.79 -13.91
CA VAL A 32 -11.35 2.89 -14.14
C VAL A 32 -10.95 1.43 -13.91
N ALA A 33 -9.78 1.03 -14.42
CA ALA A 33 -9.25 -0.33 -14.21
C ALA A 33 -8.96 -0.60 -12.71
N LEU A 34 -8.38 0.38 -12.00
CA LEU A 34 -8.12 0.28 -10.57
C LEU A 34 -9.41 0.18 -9.76
N ALA A 35 -10.42 1.00 -10.06
CA ALA A 35 -11.72 0.95 -9.40
C ALA A 35 -12.41 -0.40 -9.62
N ALA A 36 -12.38 -0.92 -10.85
CA ALA A 36 -12.90 -2.25 -11.16
C ALA A 36 -12.18 -3.37 -10.40
N LEU A 37 -10.85 -3.27 -10.26
CA LEU A 37 -10.07 -4.21 -9.45
C LEU A 37 -10.39 -4.08 -7.96
N ALA A 38 -10.49 -2.87 -7.42
CA ALA A 38 -10.82 -2.59 -6.04
C ALA A 38 -12.22 -3.13 -5.66
N GLY A 39 -13.17 -3.17 -6.59
CA GLY A 39 -14.47 -3.80 -6.38
C GLY A 39 -14.42 -5.32 -6.18
N ARG A 40 -13.32 -5.99 -6.56
CA ARG A 40 -13.14 -7.45 -6.41
C ARG A 40 -12.48 -7.85 -5.10
N TYR A 41 -11.70 -6.96 -4.49
CA TYR A 41 -11.05 -7.23 -3.21
C TYR A 41 -12.00 -6.91 -2.06
N ARG A 42 -12.16 -7.85 -1.14
CA ARG A 42 -12.95 -7.66 0.08
C ARG A 42 -12.05 -7.44 1.29
N LEU A 43 -12.47 -6.54 2.15
CA LEU A 43 -11.89 -6.34 3.47
C LEU A 43 -12.34 -7.49 4.39
N SER A 44 -11.64 -7.67 5.50
CA SER A 44 -12.07 -8.56 6.59
C SER A 44 -13.46 -8.22 7.17
N SER A 45 -13.99 -7.01 6.96
CA SER A 45 -15.38 -6.62 7.28
C SER A 45 -16.43 -7.11 6.28
N GLY A 46 -16.02 -7.67 5.14
CA GLY A 46 -16.90 -8.19 4.09
C GLY A 46 -17.24 -7.19 2.97
N GLU A 47 -17.12 -5.90 3.20
CA GLU A 47 -17.27 -4.86 2.16
C GLU A 47 -16.09 -4.89 1.16
N SER A 48 -16.32 -4.39 -0.06
CA SER A 48 -15.26 -4.25 -1.05
C SER A 48 -14.34 -3.06 -0.75
N LEU A 49 -13.11 -3.10 -1.26
CA LEU A 49 -12.18 -1.98 -1.15
C LEU A 49 -12.73 -0.71 -1.81
N LEU A 50 -13.47 -0.86 -2.91
CA LEU A 50 -14.12 0.25 -3.59
C LEU A 50 -15.22 0.89 -2.71
N GLU A 51 -16.13 0.08 -2.18
CA GLU A 51 -17.21 0.55 -1.28
C GLU A 51 -16.64 1.29 -0.07
N ALA A 52 -15.64 0.70 0.59
CA ALA A 52 -14.98 1.31 1.74
C ALA A 52 -14.36 2.68 1.38
N SER A 53 -13.77 2.79 0.18
CA SER A 53 -13.13 4.04 -0.28
C SER A 53 -14.11 5.17 -0.60
N HIS A 54 -15.37 4.84 -0.89
CA HIS A 54 -16.43 5.82 -1.08
C HIS A 54 -17.02 6.32 0.24
N ARG A 55 -16.94 5.50 1.31
CA ARG A 55 -17.42 5.89 2.64
C ARG A 55 -16.47 6.85 3.33
N GLN A 56 -15.16 6.56 3.27
CA GLN A 56 -14.13 7.39 3.88
C GLN A 56 -12.76 7.13 3.23
N PRO A 57 -11.78 8.05 3.38
CA PRO A 57 -10.42 7.80 2.96
C PRO A 57 -9.84 6.54 3.60
N LEU A 58 -9.09 5.77 2.81
CA LEU A 58 -8.41 4.56 3.27
C LEU A 58 -6.90 4.74 3.23
N LEU A 59 -6.24 4.52 4.35
CA LEU A 59 -4.79 4.38 4.44
C LEU A 59 -4.41 2.93 4.17
N LEU A 60 -4.02 2.63 2.94
CA LEU A 60 -3.58 1.30 2.54
C LEU A 60 -2.09 1.13 2.83
N VAL A 61 -1.75 0.15 3.67
CA VAL A 61 -0.35 -0.20 4.00
C VAL A 61 -0.04 -1.57 3.46
N PHE A 62 0.82 -1.62 2.44
CA PHE A 62 1.28 -2.83 1.79
C PHE A 62 2.49 -3.39 2.51
N LEU A 63 2.36 -4.61 3.04
CA LEU A 63 3.43 -5.32 3.71
C LEU A 63 4.24 -6.14 2.70
N ARG A 64 5.49 -6.47 3.03
CA ARG A 64 6.32 -7.32 2.16
C ARG A 64 6.11 -8.80 2.44
N HIS A 65 6.46 -9.24 3.65
CA HIS A 65 6.18 -10.56 4.17
C HIS A 65 6.29 -10.53 5.70
N PHE A 66 5.50 -11.36 6.39
CA PHE A 66 5.47 -11.40 7.86
C PHE A 66 6.80 -11.80 8.52
N GLY A 67 7.71 -12.42 7.75
CA GLY A 67 9.04 -12.79 8.21
C GLY A 67 10.09 -11.68 8.26
N CYS A 68 9.86 -10.46 7.72
CA CYS A 68 10.89 -9.42 7.78
C CYS A 68 10.79 -8.61 9.07
N THR A 69 11.96 -8.22 9.59
CA THR A 69 12.10 -7.38 10.79
C THR A 69 11.33 -6.07 10.66
N PHE A 70 11.32 -5.46 9.47
CA PHE A 70 10.60 -4.22 9.21
C PHE A 70 9.08 -4.37 9.22
N THR A 71 8.53 -5.46 8.66
CA THR A 71 7.10 -5.74 8.80
C THR A 71 6.75 -5.91 10.27
N ARG A 72 7.56 -6.62 11.05
CA ARG A 72 7.33 -6.74 12.50
C ARG A 72 7.38 -5.39 13.22
N GLN A 73 8.23 -4.47 12.78
CA GLN A 73 8.27 -3.11 13.33
C GLN A 73 7.01 -2.32 12.98
N ILE A 74 6.53 -2.38 11.73
CA ILE A 74 5.25 -1.76 11.33
C ILE A 74 4.11 -2.33 12.16
N LEU A 75 4.07 -3.65 12.36
CA LEU A 75 3.05 -4.32 13.17
C LEU A 75 3.10 -3.91 14.65
N ARG A 76 4.28 -3.66 15.21
CA ARG A 76 4.42 -3.18 16.61
C ARG A 76 3.90 -1.75 16.80
N GLY A 77 4.04 -0.89 15.79
CA GLY A 77 3.53 0.48 15.81
C GLY A 77 2.12 0.61 15.22
N LEU A 78 1.44 -0.50 14.96
CA LEU A 78 0.24 -0.50 14.14
C LEU A 78 -0.94 0.23 14.81
N GLU A 79 -1.07 0.12 16.13
CA GLU A 79 -2.07 0.85 16.91
C GLU A 79 -1.84 2.37 16.86
N ASP A 80 -0.58 2.81 16.85
CA ASP A 80 -0.25 4.23 16.68
C ASP A 80 -0.63 4.72 15.29
N LEU A 81 -0.31 3.93 14.26
CA LEU A 81 -0.67 4.23 12.87
C LEU A 81 -2.20 4.26 12.68
N GLU A 82 -2.93 3.36 13.32
CA GLU A 82 -4.38 3.33 13.30
C GLU A 82 -4.96 4.58 13.97
N ARG A 83 -4.54 4.90 15.20
CA ARG A 83 -4.97 6.12 15.90
C ARG A 83 -4.71 7.37 15.07
N GLU A 84 -3.54 7.42 14.44
CA GLU A 84 -3.14 8.55 13.61
C GLU A 84 -3.97 8.67 12.32
N ALA A 85 -4.34 7.55 11.69
CA ALA A 85 -5.23 7.53 10.54
C ALA A 85 -6.65 7.96 10.92
N VAL A 86 -7.18 7.44 12.03
CA VAL A 86 -8.52 7.77 12.54
C VAL A 86 -8.61 9.25 12.92
N ALA A 87 -7.58 9.81 13.55
CA ALA A 87 -7.51 11.24 13.88
C ALA A 87 -7.58 12.14 12.63
N ARG A 88 -7.25 11.62 11.45
CA ARG A 88 -7.37 12.32 10.15
C ARG A 88 -8.59 11.88 9.33
N GLY A 89 -9.53 11.16 9.95
CA GLY A 89 -10.77 10.71 9.32
C GLY A 89 -10.59 9.56 8.33
N ALA A 90 -9.47 8.84 8.35
CA ALA A 90 -9.23 7.69 7.49
C ALA A 90 -9.27 6.37 8.25
N ARG A 91 -9.53 5.29 7.51
CA ARG A 91 -9.44 3.92 8.01
C ARG A 91 -8.16 3.27 7.51
N ILE A 92 -7.40 2.64 8.40
CA ILE A 92 -6.23 1.86 8.02
C ILE A 92 -6.64 0.49 7.48
N VAL A 93 -6.01 0.06 6.39
CA VAL A 93 -6.19 -1.25 5.78
C VAL A 93 -4.83 -1.86 5.48
N ILE A 94 -4.58 -3.05 6.00
CA ILE A 94 -3.34 -3.79 5.76
C ILE A 94 -3.50 -4.71 4.56
N VAL A 95 -2.60 -4.59 3.58
CA VAL A 95 -2.52 -5.48 2.41
C VAL A 95 -1.30 -6.38 2.57
N HIS A 96 -1.49 -7.69 2.37
CA HIS A 96 -0.41 -8.67 2.49
C HIS A 96 -0.50 -9.81 1.47
N LEU A 97 0.64 -10.43 1.17
CA LEU A 97 0.75 -11.54 0.21
C LEU A 97 0.22 -12.90 0.71
N SER A 98 0.10 -13.10 2.02
CA SER A 98 -0.27 -14.43 2.53
C SER A 98 -1.73 -14.75 2.27
N ALA A 99 -2.00 -15.99 1.83
CA ALA A 99 -3.33 -16.57 1.90
C ALA A 99 -3.86 -16.45 3.34
N GLU A 100 -5.15 -16.15 3.47
CA GLU A 100 -5.83 -15.75 4.72
C GLU A 100 -5.48 -16.63 5.94
N SER A 101 -5.27 -17.93 5.72
CA SER A 101 -4.95 -18.92 6.76
C SER A 101 -3.60 -18.71 7.47
N SER A 102 -2.60 -18.09 6.82
CA SER A 102 -1.26 -17.87 7.41
C SER A 102 -1.04 -16.43 7.89
N GLY A 103 -1.73 -15.46 7.28
CA GLY A 103 -1.68 -14.05 7.71
C GLY A 103 -2.29 -13.87 9.10
N ASN A 104 -3.36 -14.61 9.40
CA ASN A 104 -4.11 -14.47 10.65
C ASN A 104 -3.29 -14.76 11.91
N ARG A 105 -2.24 -15.60 11.83
CA ARG A 105 -1.35 -15.89 12.98
C ARG A 105 -0.46 -14.71 13.37
N HIS A 106 0.03 -13.96 12.38
CA HIS A 106 0.94 -12.83 12.63
C HIS A 106 0.21 -11.55 13.04
N LEU A 107 -1.10 -11.57 12.80
CA LEU A 107 -1.99 -10.43 12.90
C LEU A 107 -3.13 -10.73 13.90
N SER A 108 -3.08 -11.84 14.63
CA SER A 108 -4.14 -12.26 15.56
C SER A 108 -4.38 -11.27 16.70
N GLY A 109 -3.38 -10.44 17.04
CA GLY A 109 -3.48 -9.38 18.04
C GLY A 109 -4.17 -8.09 17.57
N HIS A 110 -4.40 -7.91 16.27
CA HIS A 110 -4.92 -6.66 15.69
C HIS A 110 -6.24 -6.85 14.94
N ARG A 111 -7.19 -7.60 15.51
CA ARG A 111 -8.42 -8.05 14.81
C ARG A 111 -9.30 -6.90 14.30
N GLU A 112 -9.21 -5.74 14.92
CA GLU A 112 -10.01 -4.56 14.58
C GLU A 112 -9.57 -3.91 13.26
N ILE A 113 -8.32 -4.16 12.84
CA ILE A 113 -7.76 -3.57 11.63
C ILE A 113 -8.19 -4.34 10.39
N ALA A 114 -8.74 -3.60 9.43
CA ALA A 114 -9.15 -4.13 8.14
C ALA A 114 -7.98 -4.70 7.34
N ARG A 115 -8.23 -5.83 6.65
CA ARG A 115 -7.19 -6.56 5.91
C ARG A 115 -7.63 -7.00 4.54
N ILE A 116 -6.65 -7.11 3.65
CA ILE A 116 -6.79 -7.69 2.31
C ILE A 116 -5.62 -8.66 2.06
N ALA A 117 -5.95 -9.89 1.70
CA ALA A 117 -5.00 -10.86 1.18
C ALA A 117 -4.89 -10.70 -0.34
N ASP A 118 -3.68 -10.48 -0.86
CA ASP A 118 -3.38 -10.38 -2.29
C ASP A 118 -2.25 -11.35 -2.69
N PRO A 119 -2.51 -12.67 -2.69
CA PRO A 119 -1.51 -13.68 -3.05
C PRO A 119 -1.06 -13.56 -4.53
N ASP A 120 -1.96 -13.14 -5.42
CA ASP A 120 -1.70 -13.00 -6.86
C ASP A 120 -1.01 -11.66 -7.23
N ARG A 121 -0.79 -10.79 -6.22
CA ARG A 121 -0.12 -9.49 -6.35
C ARG A 121 -0.81 -8.53 -7.32
N ALA A 122 -2.08 -8.74 -7.63
CA ALA A 122 -2.75 -7.89 -8.62
C ALA A 122 -2.98 -6.49 -8.05
N LEU A 123 -3.29 -6.37 -6.76
CA LEU A 123 -3.39 -5.08 -6.06
C LEU A 123 -2.00 -4.44 -5.94
N TYR A 124 -0.96 -5.18 -5.55
CA TYR A 124 0.41 -4.63 -5.53
C TYR A 124 0.83 -4.04 -6.87
N ARG A 125 0.56 -4.74 -7.98
CA ARG A 125 0.84 -4.24 -9.33
C ARG A 125 0.04 -2.99 -9.64
N ALA A 126 -1.26 -2.98 -9.37
CA ALA A 126 -2.12 -1.83 -9.65
C ALA A 126 -1.71 -0.56 -8.88
N PHE A 127 -1.13 -0.71 -7.68
CA PHE A 127 -0.58 0.39 -6.88
C PHE A 127 0.86 0.78 -7.27
N GLY A 128 1.45 0.11 -8.28
CA GLY A 128 2.79 0.38 -8.77
C GLY A 128 3.90 -0.13 -7.85
N LEU A 129 3.61 -1.15 -7.02
CA LEU A 129 4.59 -1.87 -6.21
C LEU A 129 5.15 -3.11 -6.94
N GLY A 130 4.92 -3.24 -8.25
CA GLY A 130 5.45 -4.31 -9.11
C GLY A 130 6.90 -4.07 -9.57
N ARG A 131 7.48 -5.02 -10.31
CA ARG A 131 8.87 -4.98 -10.84
C ARG A 131 9.10 -3.99 -12.00
N GLY A 132 8.34 -2.90 -12.09
CA GLY A 132 8.48 -1.91 -13.18
C GLY A 132 7.69 -0.63 -12.86
N GLY A 133 8.14 0.51 -13.39
CA GLY A 133 7.44 1.79 -13.24
C GLY A 133 6.06 1.80 -13.91
N PHE A 134 5.23 2.78 -13.58
CA PHE A 134 3.84 2.92 -14.06
C PHE A 134 3.67 2.72 -15.58
N LEU A 135 4.66 3.14 -16.37
CA LEU A 135 4.63 3.05 -17.84
C LEU A 135 4.81 1.63 -18.40
N GLU A 136 5.49 0.72 -17.68
CA GLU A 136 5.62 -0.68 -18.12
C GLU A 136 4.42 -1.55 -17.71
N LEU A 137 3.61 -1.10 -16.74
CA LEU A 137 2.48 -1.87 -16.20
C LEU A 137 1.13 -1.61 -16.89
N PHE A 138 0.94 -0.46 -17.53
CA PHE A 138 -0.33 -0.11 -18.20
C PHE A 138 -0.21 -0.03 -19.73
N GLY A 139 0.89 -0.54 -20.30
CA GLY A 139 0.99 -0.71 -21.76
C GLY A 139 -0.06 -1.71 -22.28
N PRO A 140 -0.53 -1.58 -23.54
CA PRO A 140 -1.54 -2.46 -24.14
C PRO A 140 -1.19 -3.96 -24.07
N ARG A 141 0.09 -4.30 -23.91
CA ARG A 141 0.57 -5.67 -23.68
C ARG A 141 0.10 -6.25 -22.33
N VAL A 142 -0.06 -5.45 -21.27
CA VAL A 142 -0.48 -5.95 -19.95
C VAL A 142 -2.00 -6.17 -19.88
N VAL A 143 -2.78 -5.31 -20.52
CA VAL A 143 -4.22 -5.56 -20.75
C VAL A 143 -4.41 -6.86 -21.53
N TRP A 144 -3.58 -7.09 -22.55
CA TRP A 144 -3.55 -8.32 -23.31
C TRP A 144 -3.21 -9.55 -22.45
N PHE A 145 -2.17 -9.50 -21.61
CA PHE A 145 -1.83 -10.58 -20.69
C PHE A 145 -2.87 -10.80 -19.58
N GLY A 146 -3.53 -9.74 -19.09
CA GLY A 146 -4.62 -9.83 -18.12
C GLY A 146 -5.88 -10.49 -18.70
N LEU A 147 -6.19 -10.18 -19.96
CA LEU A 147 -7.27 -10.84 -20.71
C LEU A 147 -6.91 -12.31 -21.02
N LEU A 148 -5.66 -12.59 -21.39
CA LEU A 148 -5.18 -13.96 -21.65
C LEU A 148 -5.17 -14.84 -20.39
N ALA A 149 -4.82 -14.27 -19.23
CA ALA A 149 -4.84 -14.98 -17.95
C ALA A 149 -6.27 -15.32 -17.52
N LEU A 150 -7.24 -14.46 -17.84
CA LEU A 150 -8.68 -14.70 -17.63
C LEU A 150 -9.19 -15.83 -18.54
N LEU A 151 -8.71 -15.88 -19.79
CA LEU A 151 -9.10 -16.87 -20.79
C LEU A 151 -8.49 -18.26 -20.57
N LYS A 152 -7.33 -18.37 -19.93
CA LYS A 152 -6.59 -19.65 -19.81
C LYS A 152 -6.81 -20.42 -18.51
N GLY A 153 -7.58 -19.90 -17.55
CA GLY A 153 -8.05 -20.69 -16.38
C GLY A 153 -6.97 -21.43 -15.58
N CYS A 154 -5.70 -21.00 -15.63
CA CYS A 154 -4.58 -21.65 -14.96
C CYS A 154 -3.57 -20.62 -14.46
N GLY A 155 -3.20 -20.81 -13.19
CA GLY A 155 -2.39 -19.90 -12.38
C GLY A 155 -0.95 -19.74 -12.86
N VAL A 156 -0.40 -18.57 -12.55
CA VAL A 156 1.03 -18.34 -12.64
C VAL A 156 1.66 -18.98 -11.39
N GLY A 157 2.12 -20.21 -11.58
CA GLY A 157 2.84 -20.98 -10.59
C GLY A 157 4.14 -20.34 -10.13
N HIS A 158 4.43 -20.59 -8.86
CA HIS A 158 5.74 -20.64 -8.20
C HIS A 158 6.81 -19.61 -8.61
N LEU A 159 6.81 -18.49 -7.89
CA LEU A 159 8.07 -17.87 -7.44
C LEU A 159 8.06 -17.88 -5.91
N ALA A 160 8.76 -18.88 -5.37
CA ALA A 160 9.07 -19.05 -3.97
C ALA A 160 9.55 -17.73 -3.33
N GLY A 161 9.02 -17.44 -2.12
CA GLY A 161 9.56 -16.48 -1.16
C GLY A 161 10.05 -15.15 -1.75
N ASP A 162 9.14 -14.24 -2.05
CA ASP A 162 9.46 -13.05 -2.84
C ASP A 162 10.24 -11.97 -2.07
N GLY A 163 11.57 -12.11 -2.03
CA GLY A 163 12.51 -11.13 -1.52
C GLY A 163 12.62 -9.85 -2.36
N ARG A 164 11.70 -9.55 -3.27
CA ARG A 164 11.72 -8.33 -4.11
C ARG A 164 10.43 -7.52 -4.06
N GLN A 165 9.39 -8.01 -3.37
CA GLN A 165 8.17 -7.23 -3.16
C GLN A 165 8.51 -6.02 -2.27
N MET A 166 8.13 -4.82 -2.71
CA MET A 166 8.36 -3.60 -1.96
C MET A 166 7.14 -3.26 -1.11
N PRO A 167 7.32 -2.76 0.13
CA PRO A 167 6.23 -2.21 0.91
C PRO A 167 5.81 -0.85 0.34
N GLY A 168 4.71 -0.30 0.85
CA GLY A 168 4.26 1.03 0.47
C GLY A 168 3.05 1.47 1.26
N ALA A 169 2.78 2.77 1.26
CA ALA A 169 1.63 3.37 1.91
C ALA A 169 0.92 4.31 0.94
N PHE A 170 -0.40 4.23 0.89
CA PHE A 170 -1.21 4.97 -0.06
C PHE A 170 -2.46 5.49 0.61
N LEU A 171 -2.88 6.69 0.21
CA LEU A 171 -4.20 7.20 0.54
C LEU A 171 -5.11 6.94 -0.66
N PHE A 172 -6.19 6.21 -0.43
CA PHE A 172 -7.13 5.76 -1.44
C PHE A 172 -8.53 6.26 -1.10
N GLN A 173 -9.18 6.93 -2.05
CA GLN A 173 -10.48 7.55 -1.85
C GLN A 173 -11.25 7.56 -3.18
N ASN A 174 -12.54 7.25 -3.13
CA ASN A 174 -13.44 7.26 -4.29
C ASN A 174 -12.88 6.46 -5.49
N GLY A 175 -12.32 5.28 -5.24
CA GLY A 175 -11.74 4.45 -6.30
C GLY A 175 -10.39 4.93 -6.86
N ARG A 176 -9.78 5.97 -6.28
CA ARG A 176 -8.56 6.62 -6.80
C ARG A 176 -7.47 6.73 -5.74
N ILE A 177 -6.21 6.76 -6.18
CA ILE A 177 -5.04 7.01 -5.32
C ILE A 177 -4.83 8.52 -5.23
N VAL A 178 -5.06 9.11 -4.06
CA VAL A 178 -4.90 10.56 -3.85
C VAL A 178 -3.50 10.93 -3.36
N ALA A 179 -2.80 10.01 -2.71
CA ALA A 179 -1.38 10.16 -2.36
C ALA A 179 -0.70 8.79 -2.30
N ALA A 180 0.58 8.74 -2.68
CA ALA A 180 1.36 7.52 -2.77
C ALA A 180 2.75 7.69 -2.15
N GLN A 181 3.13 6.76 -1.28
CA GLN A 181 4.47 6.58 -0.78
C GLN A 181 4.96 5.18 -1.14
N ARG A 182 5.75 5.08 -2.21
CA ARG A 182 6.32 3.81 -2.66
C ARG A 182 7.67 3.63 -2.00
N ALA A 183 7.79 2.62 -1.14
CA ALA A 183 9.06 2.38 -0.46
C ALA A 183 10.17 2.11 -1.48
N ARG A 184 11.32 2.75 -1.28
CA ARG A 184 12.58 2.50 -1.99
C ARG A 184 13.35 1.36 -1.33
N THR A 185 13.19 1.18 -0.03
CA THR A 185 13.82 0.10 0.72
C THR A 185 12.81 -0.65 1.59
N ALA A 186 13.16 -1.86 2.02
CA ALA A 186 12.34 -2.61 2.97
C ALA A 186 12.25 -1.93 4.35
N ALA A 187 13.12 -0.94 4.64
CA ALA A 187 13.17 -0.22 5.90
C ALA A 187 12.30 1.03 5.95
N ASP A 188 11.72 1.43 4.80
CA ASP A 188 10.94 2.66 4.76
C ASP A 188 9.62 2.47 5.51
N MET A 189 9.38 3.38 6.45
CA MET A 189 8.17 3.40 7.28
C MET A 189 7.11 4.31 6.65
N PRO A 190 5.82 4.00 6.83
CA PRO A 190 4.72 4.83 6.36
C PRO A 190 4.77 6.22 7.04
N GLU A 191 4.84 7.28 6.24
CA GLU A 191 4.75 8.67 6.72
C GLU A 191 3.34 9.21 6.56
N ILE A 192 2.48 8.87 7.51
CA ILE A 192 1.07 9.26 7.49
C ILE A 192 0.89 10.77 7.33
N PRO A 193 1.54 11.66 8.11
CA PRO A 193 1.35 13.11 7.96
C PRO A 193 1.57 13.59 6.52
N ARG A 194 2.65 13.12 5.88
CA ARG A 194 3.00 13.53 4.51
C ARG A 194 2.00 13.04 3.47
N LEU A 195 1.39 11.87 3.67
CA LEU A 195 0.34 11.35 2.78
C LEU A 195 -0.90 12.26 2.80
N PHE A 196 -1.32 12.71 3.98
CA PHE A 196 -2.46 13.63 4.10
C PHE A 196 -2.14 15.04 3.64
N ASP A 197 -0.93 15.54 3.91
CA ASP A 197 -0.48 16.84 3.42
C ASP A 197 -0.44 16.88 1.89
N ALA A 198 0.01 15.79 1.25
CA ALA A 198 0.05 15.68 -0.20
C ALA A 198 -1.35 15.58 -0.85
N ALA A 199 -2.30 14.94 -0.16
CA ALA A 199 -3.67 14.79 -0.63
C ALA A 199 -4.54 16.03 -0.38
N SER A 200 -4.14 16.89 0.55
CA SER A 200 -4.85 18.14 0.83
C SER A 200 -4.73 19.06 -0.39
N PRO A 201 -5.85 19.63 -0.91
CA PRO A 201 -5.78 20.57 -2.01
C PRO A 201 -4.87 21.72 -1.58
N ARG A 202 -3.75 21.92 -2.28
CA ARG A 202 -2.92 23.11 -2.08
C ARG A 202 -3.80 24.29 -2.45
N ILE A 203 -4.39 24.93 -1.43
CA ILE A 203 -5.01 26.25 -1.57
C ILE A 203 -3.87 27.15 -2.01
N ARG A 204 -3.78 27.39 -3.32
CA ARG A 204 -2.92 28.45 -3.85
C ARG A 204 -3.65 29.75 -3.51
N SER A 205 -3.15 30.43 -2.48
CA SER A 205 -3.42 31.85 -2.23
C SER A 205 -2.88 32.69 -3.38
#